data_AF-A0A178TMD7-F1
#
_entry.id   AF-A0A178TMD7-F1
#
_cell.length_a   1.000
_cell.length_b   1.000
_cell.length_c   1.000
_cell.angle_alpha   90.00
_cell.angle_beta   90.00
_cell.angle_gamma   90.00
#
_symmetry.space_group_name_H-M   'P 1'
#
loop_
_entity.id
_entity.type
_entity.pdbx_description
1 polymer ?
#
loop_
_entity_poly.entity_id
_entity_poly.type
_entity_poly.pdbx_seq_one_letter_code
_entity_poly.pdbx_strand_id
1 'polypeptide(L)' 'MTYNKYEEVIGFLELKILEDRASDEELEFYENYLWFGKLDKMSGTYKKLLNELKREWEGK' A
#
# COMPACT_ATOMS: atom_id res chain seq x y z
N MET A 1 13.07 -16.37 5.67
CA MET A 1 11.69 -15.90 5.42
C MET A 1 11.80 -14.69 4.52
N THR A 2 11.62 -14.86 3.22
CA THR A 2 11.76 -13.78 2.24
C THR A 2 10.42 -13.04 2.24
N TYR A 3 10.28 -12.06 3.12
CA TYR A 3 9.06 -11.25 3.18
C TYR A 3 8.84 -10.56 1.84
N ASN A 4 7.68 -10.80 1.24
CA ASN A 4 7.33 -10.21 -0.04
C ASN A 4 6.81 -8.80 0.24
N LYS A 5 7.68 -7.80 0.07
CA LYS A 5 7.36 -6.36 0.26
C LYS A 5 6.05 -5.91 -0.41
N TYR A 6 5.57 -6.66 -1.38
CA TYR A 6 4.31 -6.42 -2.09
C TYR A 6 3.07 -6.74 -1.25
N GLU A 7 3.06 -7.88 -0.56
CA GLU A 7 1.93 -8.30 0.27
C GLU A 7 1.80 -7.37 1.48
N GLU A 8 2.93 -6.90 2.01
CA GLU A 8 2.96 -5.95 3.13
C GLU A 8 2.40 -4.58 2.72
N VAL A 9 2.70 -4.08 1.51
CA VAL A 9 2.14 -2.81 1.02
C VAL A 9 0.63 -2.90 0.80
N ILE A 10 0.11 -4.02 0.30
CA ILE A 10 -1.33 -4.23 0.18
C ILE A 10 -1.99 -4.32 1.54
N GLY A 11 -1.47 -5.15 2.44
CA GLY A 11 -2.03 -5.28 3.78
C GLY A 11 -2.02 -3.95 4.55
N PHE A 12 -0.97 -3.14 4.35
CA PHE A 12 -0.90 -1.78 4.90
C PHE A 12 -1.98 -0.86 4.31
N LEU A 13 -2.17 -0.90 2.99
CA LEU A 13 -3.21 -0.13 2.33
C LEU A 13 -4.61 -0.56 2.78
N GLU A 14 -4.87 -1.86 2.90
CA GLU A 14 -6.14 -2.40 3.43
C GLU A 14 -6.41 -1.93 4.86
N LEU A 15 -5.38 -1.91 5.71
CA LEU A 15 -5.49 -1.36 7.06
C LEU A 15 -5.84 0.13 7.03
N LYS A 16 -5.17 0.92 6.18
CA LYS A 16 -5.50 2.35 6.03
C LYS A 16 -6.94 2.56 5.58
N ILE A 17 -7.46 1.73 4.69
CA ILE A 17 -8.85 1.80 4.23
C ILE A 17 -9.81 1.48 5.38
N LEU A 18 -9.55 0.41 6.13
CA LEU A 18 -10.37 0.02 7.29
C LEU A 18 -10.41 1.08 8.39
N GLU A 19 -9.34 1.85 8.53
CA GLU A 19 -9.22 2.93 9.52
C GLU A 19 -9.63 4.31 8.99
N ASP A 20 -10.17 4.40 7.77
CA ASP A 20 -10.57 5.67 7.13
C ASP A 20 -9.40 6.67 7.00
N ARG A 21 -8.17 6.15 6.85
CA ARG A 21 -6.92 6.90 6.69
C ARG A 21 -6.40 6.92 5.24
N ALA A 22 -7.03 6.17 4.34
CA ALA A 22 -6.63 6.11 2.93
C ALA A 22 -7.10 7.36 2.19
N SER A 23 -6.21 7.91 1.37
CA SER A 23 -6.55 8.99 0.43
C SER A 23 -7.26 8.47 -0.83
N ASP A 24 -7.93 9.35 -1.56
CA ASP A 24 -8.58 9.00 -2.84
C ASP A 24 -7.60 8.35 -3.84
N GLU A 25 -6.35 8.84 -3.91
CA GLU A 25 -5.28 8.27 -4.76
C GLU A 25 -4.93 6.83 -4.34
N GLU A 26 -4.96 6.54 -3.05
CA GLU A 26 -4.70 5.20 -2.49
C GLU A 26 -5.89 4.25 -2.71
N LEU A 27 -7.11 4.77 -2.62
CA LEU A 27 -8.33 4.01 -2.94
C LEU A 27 -8.37 3.63 -4.42
N GLU A 28 -8.13 4.58 -5.33
CA GLU A 28 -8.04 4.32 -6.77
C GLU A 28 -6.93 3.30 -7.08
N PHE A 29 -5.80 3.40 -6.38
CA PHE A 29 -4.71 2.44 -6.53
C PHE A 29 -5.11 1.02 -6.06
N TYR A 30 -5.85 0.90 -4.95
CA TYR A 30 -6.38 -0.37 -4.46
C TYR A 30 -7.44 -0.96 -5.40
N GLU A 31 -8.34 -0.13 -5.91
CA GLU A 31 -9.32 -0.56 -6.91
C GLU A 31 -8.62 -1.09 -8.16
N ASN A 32 -7.67 -0.35 -8.72
CA ASN A 32 -6.88 -0.84 -9.87
C ASN A 32 -6.20 -2.19 -9.58
N TYR A 33 -5.67 -2.38 -8.37
CA TYR A 33 -5.14 -3.68 -7.96
C TYR A 33 -6.20 -4.79 -7.96
N LEU A 34 -7.40 -4.54 -7.43
CA LEU A 34 -8.51 -5.50 -7.44
C LEU A 34 -8.98 -5.86 -8.86
N TRP A 35 -9.08 -4.86 -9.74
CA TRP A 35 -9.56 -5.04 -11.11
C TRP A 35 -8.55 -5.76 -12.01
N PHE A 36 -7.26 -5.43 -11.90
CA PHE A 36 -6.22 -5.97 -12.79
C PHE A 36 -5.39 -7.09 -12.16
N GLY A 37 -5.52 -7.33 -10.86
CA GLY A 37 -4.72 -8.29 -10.09
C GLY A 37 -3.22 -7.96 -10.05
N LYS A 38 -2.84 -6.72 -10.36
CA LYS A 38 -1.44 -6.28 -10.50
C LYS A 38 -1.22 -4.92 -9.84
N LEU A 39 -0.16 -4.84 -9.06
CA LEU A 39 0.34 -3.60 -8.49
C LEU A 39 1.31 -2.91 -9.44
N ASP A 40 1.06 -1.63 -9.70
CA ASP A 40 2.08 -0.78 -10.31
C ASP A 40 3.11 -0.37 -9.27
N LYS A 41 4.22 -1.11 -9.23
CA LYS A 41 5.37 -0.88 -8.35
C LYS A 41 6.17 0.37 -8.71
N MET A 42 5.98 0.91 -9.91
CA MET A 42 6.66 2.11 -10.38
C MET A 42 5.89 3.37 -10.05
N SER A 43 4.59 3.24 -9.74
CA SER A 43 3.71 4.34 -9.34
C SER A 43 4.25 5.14 -8.16
N GLY A 44 3.86 6.42 -8.12
CA GLY A 44 4.12 7.29 -6.97
C GLY A 44 3.45 6.75 -5.70
N THR A 45 2.21 6.30 -5.81
CA THR A 45 1.39 5.76 -4.71
C THR A 45 2.06 4.57 -4.04
N TYR A 46 2.54 3.59 -4.81
CA TYR A 46 3.25 2.44 -4.26
C TYR A 46 4.50 2.85 -3.47
N LYS A 47 5.28 3.80 -4.00
CA LYS A 47 6.49 4.31 -3.33
C LYS A 47 6.17 5.07 -2.04
N LYS A 48 5.08 5.85 -2.03
CA LYS A 48 4.57 6.55 -0.84
C LYS A 48 4.16 5.53 0.23
N LEU A 49 3.28 4.58 -0.12
CA LEU A 49 2.83 3.51 0.79
C LEU A 49 3.99 2.71 1.37
N LEU A 50 4.97 2.35 0.53
CA LEU A 50 6.17 1.64 0.99
C LEU A 50 7.00 2.46 1.99
N ASN A 51 7.09 3.77 1.80
CA ASN A 51 7.81 4.64 2.74
C ASN A 51 7.03 4.87 4.03
N GLU A 52 5.70 4.98 3.96
CA GLU A 52 4.84 5.08 5.14
C GLU A 52 4.88 3.81 5.97
N LEU A 53 4.72 2.64 5.34
CA LEU A 53 4.85 1.34 5.98
C LEU A 53 6.18 1.21 6.74
N LYS A 54 7.29 1.61 6.11
CA LYS A 54 8.62 1.60 6.77
C LYS A 54 8.65 2.51 7.99
N ARG A 55 8.06 3.71 7.92
CA ARG A 55 8.02 4.64 9.07
C ARG A 55 7.21 4.07 10.22
N GLU A 56 6.05 3.47 9.91
CA GLU A 56 5.15 2.90 10.91
C GLU A 56 5.77 1.68 11.61
N TRP A 57 6.53 0.85 10.87
CA TRP A 57 7.25 -0.29 11.44
C TRP A 57 8.55 0.06 12.16
N GLU A 58 9.28 1.07 11.69
CA GLU A 58 10.51 1.52 12.34
C GLU A 58 10.25 2.45 13.54
N GLY A 59 8.99 2.87 13.77
CA GLY A 59 8.57 3.64 14.94
C GLY A 59 9.26 4.99 15.11
N LYS A 60 9.68 5.63 14.01
CA LYS A 60 10.37 6.93 14.02
C LYS A 60 9.42 8.11 13.82
#